data_AF-A0A7K2QD02-F1
#
_entry.id   AF-A0A7K2QD02-F1
#
_cell.length_a   1.000
_cell.length_b   1.000
_cell.length_c   1.000
_cell.angle_alpha   90.00
_cell.angle_beta   90.00
_cell.angle_gamma   90.00
#
_symmetry.space_group_name_H-M   'P 1'
#
loop_
_entity.id
_entity.type
_entity.pdbx_description
1 polymer ?
#
loop_
_entity_poly.entity_id
_entity_poly.type
_entity_poly.pdbx_seq_one_letter_code
_entity_poly.pdbx_strand_id
1 'polypeptide(L)'
;RTGVFPAPRRVAPPGPSLVAPHWRDMLETAPADPLTEYHLGVAQWHAGDVAQAVRSWERGLKLAPSRWPLLRCLAVADALAGDMARAAQRYAEAFEDLTEESRGGEPWTAAESALGREAMTALLAAG
;
A
#
# COMPACT_ATOMS: atom_id res chain seq x y z
N ARG A 1 23.05 -10.04 -10.97
CA ARG A 1 23.01 -9.64 -9.55
C ARG A 1 21.54 -9.48 -9.20
N THR A 2 21.00 -10.33 -8.33
CA THR A 2 19.62 -10.15 -7.81
C THR A 2 19.63 -8.93 -6.91
N GLY A 3 18.91 -7.88 -7.29
CA GLY A 3 18.75 -6.69 -6.47
C GLY A 3 17.76 -7.01 -5.35
N VAL A 4 18.21 -6.98 -4.10
CA VAL A 4 17.31 -7.09 -2.94
C VAL A 4 16.87 -5.67 -2.60
N PHE A 5 15.56 -5.45 -2.53
CA PHE A 5 15.04 -4.19 -2.03
C PHE A 5 15.36 -4.10 -0.53
N PRO A 6 16.09 -3.06 -0.06
CA PRO A 6 16.50 -2.98 1.33
C PRO A 6 15.27 -2.78 2.22
N ALA A 7 14.86 -3.82 2.93
CA ALA A 7 13.82 -3.73 3.93
C ALA A 7 14.35 -3.00 5.18
N PRO A 8 13.60 -2.05 5.74
CA PRO A 8 13.97 -1.44 7.01
C PRO A 8 13.98 -2.51 8.11
N ARG A 9 14.92 -2.40 9.05
CA ARG A 9 15.06 -3.34 10.19
C ARG A 9 13.84 -3.34 11.13
N ARG A 10 12.96 -2.36 11.00
CA ARG A 10 11.74 -2.18 11.78
C ARG A 10 10.63 -1.76 10.83
N VAL A 11 9.40 -2.15 11.13
CA VAL A 11 8.23 -1.65 10.42
C VAL A 11 8.20 -0.13 10.57
N ALA A 12 8.01 0.55 9.44
CA ALA A 12 7.86 1.99 9.33
C ALA A 12 6.95 2.26 8.14
N PRO A 13 6.27 3.43 8.10
CA PRO A 13 5.56 3.84 6.91
C PRO A 13 6.47 3.77 5.67
N PRO A 14 5.97 3.23 4.55
CA PRO A 14 6.80 3.08 3.36
C PRO A 14 7.27 4.46 2.87
N GLY A 15 8.53 4.50 2.47
CA GLY A 15 9.13 5.70 1.86
C GLY A 15 8.65 5.93 0.42
N PRO A 16 9.19 6.98 -0.24
CA PRO A 16 8.87 7.26 -1.63
C PRO A 16 9.22 6.08 -2.55
N SER A 17 8.38 5.85 -3.56
CA SER A 17 8.57 4.80 -4.56
C SER A 17 9.10 5.38 -5.86
N LEU A 18 10.12 4.75 -6.45
CA LEU A 18 10.50 5.02 -7.84
C LEU A 18 9.49 4.37 -8.80
N VAL A 19 9.26 5.00 -9.95
CA VAL A 19 8.22 4.57 -10.91
C VAL A 19 8.73 4.48 -12.35
N ALA A 20 10.04 4.65 -12.56
CA ALA A 20 10.64 4.53 -13.89
C ALA A 20 10.54 3.08 -14.41
N PRO A 21 10.38 2.85 -15.74
CA PRO A 21 10.25 1.51 -16.30
C PRO A 21 11.39 0.56 -15.88
N HIS A 22 12.64 1.02 -15.92
CA HIS A 22 13.78 0.21 -15.48
C HIS A 22 13.71 -0.22 -14.01
N TRP A 23 13.11 0.61 -13.15
CA TRP A 23 12.91 0.26 -11.75
C TRP A 23 11.85 -0.82 -11.57
N ARG A 24 10.75 -0.72 -12.32
CA ARG A 24 9.70 -1.76 -12.34
C ARG A 24 10.28 -3.10 -12.78
N ASP A 25 11.04 -3.12 -13.88
CA ASP A 25 11.64 -4.36 -14.40
C ASP A 25 12.60 -4.99 -13.37
N MET A 26 13.31 -4.17 -12.59
CA MET A 26 14.12 -4.68 -11.48
C MET A 26 13.25 -5.35 -10.40
N LEU A 27 12.15 -4.70 -9.99
CA LEU A 27 11.24 -5.24 -8.97
C LEU A 27 10.53 -6.52 -9.42
N GLU A 28 10.20 -6.66 -10.70
CA GLU A 28 9.61 -7.89 -11.27
C GLU A 28 10.54 -9.11 -11.13
N THR A 29 11.85 -8.89 -11.03
CA THR A 29 12.85 -9.95 -10.84
C THR A 29 13.30 -10.11 -9.39
N ALA A 30 12.83 -9.24 -8.48
CA ALA A 30 13.17 -9.30 -7.07
C ALA A 30 12.34 -10.37 -6.34
N PRO A 31 12.81 -10.89 -5.19
CA PRO A 31 12.01 -11.78 -4.36
C PRO A 31 10.66 -11.16 -4.00
N ALA A 32 9.60 -11.96 -4.06
CA ALA A 32 8.26 -11.54 -3.65
C ALA A 32 8.20 -11.39 -2.13
N ASP A 33 8.41 -10.17 -1.65
CA ASP A 33 8.19 -9.75 -0.27
C ASP A 33 7.18 -8.59 -0.23
N PRO A 34 6.55 -8.31 0.93
CA PRO A 34 5.52 -7.29 1.05
C PRO A 34 5.92 -5.90 0.55
N LEU A 35 7.18 -5.52 0.76
CA LEU A 35 7.67 -4.19 0.42
C LEU A 35 8.02 -4.10 -1.07
N THR A 36 8.62 -5.15 -1.63
CA THR A 36 8.83 -5.30 -3.07
C THR A 36 7.49 -5.28 -3.81
N GLU A 37 6.49 -6.04 -3.35
CA GLU A 37 5.14 -6.07 -3.93
C GLU A 37 4.40 -4.72 -3.80
N TYR A 38 4.59 -4.01 -2.68
CA TYR A 38 4.08 -2.64 -2.50
C TYR A 38 4.65 -1.70 -3.57
N HIS A 39 5.97 -1.63 -3.70
CA HIS A 39 6.63 -0.73 -4.64
C HIS A 39 6.40 -1.15 -6.10
N LEU A 40 6.31 -2.44 -6.39
CA LEU A 40 5.99 -2.95 -7.72
C LEU A 40 4.59 -2.53 -8.13
N GLY A 41 3.61 -2.68 -7.23
CA GLY A 41 2.24 -2.23 -7.49
C GLY A 41 2.15 -0.71 -7.68
N VAL A 42 2.91 0.09 -6.93
CA VAL A 42 2.98 1.54 -7.16
C VAL A 42 3.55 1.86 -8.55
N ALA A 43 4.63 1.20 -8.97
CA ALA A 43 5.21 1.41 -10.29
C ALA A 43 4.24 0.98 -11.43
N GLN A 44 3.54 -0.14 -11.27
CA GLN A 44 2.53 -0.62 -12.22
C GLN A 44 1.33 0.33 -12.31
N TRP A 45 0.86 0.84 -11.17
CA TRP A 45 -0.21 1.83 -11.10
C TRP A 45 0.16 3.10 -11.86
N HIS A 46 1.36 3.63 -11.63
CA HIS A 46 1.86 4.81 -12.35
C HIS A 46 2.03 4.57 -13.86
N ALA A 47 2.29 3.33 -14.28
CA ALA A 47 2.31 2.95 -15.69
C ALA A 47 0.91 2.75 -16.30
N GLY A 48 -0.17 2.92 -15.52
CA GLY A 48 -1.55 2.71 -15.95
C GLY A 48 -2.01 1.24 -15.90
N ASP A 49 -1.17 0.31 -15.46
CA ASP A 49 -1.51 -1.10 -15.31
C ASP A 49 -2.14 -1.37 -13.94
N VAL A 50 -3.35 -0.85 -13.76
CA VAL A 50 -4.12 -0.95 -12.51
C VAL A 50 -4.35 -2.41 -12.12
N ALA A 51 -4.59 -3.30 -13.09
CA ALA A 51 -4.88 -4.69 -12.83
C ALA A 51 -3.65 -5.44 -12.28
N GLN A 52 -2.45 -5.20 -12.83
CA GLN A 52 -1.21 -5.73 -12.25
C GLN A 52 -0.93 -5.12 -10.88
N ALA A 53 -1.17 -3.83 -10.70
CA ALA A 53 -0.94 -3.16 -9.41
C ALA A 53 -1.74 -3.81 -8.28
N VAL A 54 -3.04 -4.04 -8.50
CA VAL A 54 -3.91 -4.75 -7.55
C VAL A 54 -3.38 -6.15 -7.25
N ARG A 55 -3.00 -6.93 -8.28
CA ARG A 55 -2.44 -8.28 -8.09
C ARG A 55 -1.16 -8.26 -7.24
N SER A 56 -0.27 -7.31 -7.48
CA SER A 56 0.96 -7.16 -6.70
C SER A 56 0.62 -6.87 -5.23
N TRP A 57 -0.27 -5.91 -4.98
CA TRP A 57 -0.68 -5.58 -3.60
C TRP A 57 -1.38 -6.74 -2.89
N GLU A 58 -2.23 -7.52 -3.58
CA GLU A 58 -2.85 -8.73 -3.03
C GLU A 58 -1.82 -9.82 -2.68
N ARG A 59 -0.74 -9.97 -3.47
CA ARG A 59 0.36 -10.89 -3.13
C ARG A 59 1.13 -10.39 -1.91
N GLY A 60 1.47 -9.10 -1.89
CA GLY A 60 2.16 -8.49 -0.76
C GLY A 60 1.36 -8.66 0.54
N LEU A 61 0.04 -8.47 0.49
CA LEU A 61 -0.84 -8.51 1.66
C LEU A 61 -0.80 -9.88 2.36
N LYS A 62 -0.68 -10.98 1.60
CA LYS A 62 -0.59 -12.34 2.15
C LYS A 62 0.67 -12.59 2.98
N LEU A 63 1.72 -11.81 2.75
CA LEU A 63 3.03 -11.97 3.36
C LEU A 63 3.33 -10.86 4.39
N ALA A 64 2.43 -9.89 4.53
CA ALA A 64 2.70 -8.62 5.17
C ALA A 64 2.71 -8.70 6.70
N PRO A 65 3.82 -8.34 7.38
CA PRO A 65 3.81 -8.10 8.82
C PRO A 65 3.08 -6.79 9.17
N SER A 66 3.00 -5.84 8.24
CA SER A 66 2.21 -4.61 8.36
C SER A 66 1.38 -4.45 7.10
N ARG A 67 0.07 -4.46 7.28
CA ARG A 67 -0.90 -4.66 6.20
C ARG A 67 -1.42 -3.34 5.66
N TRP A 68 -1.47 -2.31 6.51
CA TRP A 68 -2.09 -1.04 6.19
C TRP A 68 -1.61 -0.38 4.89
N PRO A 69 -0.33 -0.44 4.46
CA PRO A 69 0.05 0.24 3.22
C PRO A 69 -0.57 -0.42 1.99
N LEU A 70 -0.66 -1.76 2.01
CA LEU A 70 -1.22 -2.57 0.92
C LEU A 70 -2.74 -2.47 0.92
N LEU A 71 -3.37 -2.50 2.10
CA LEU A 71 -4.81 -2.28 2.26
C LEU A 71 -5.24 -0.89 1.78
N ARG A 72 -4.48 0.16 2.11
CA ARG A 72 -4.72 1.53 1.61
C ARG A 72 -4.68 1.57 0.07
N CYS A 73 -3.68 0.95 -0.55
CA CYS A 73 -3.58 0.91 -2.02
C CYS A 73 -4.76 0.16 -2.66
N LEU A 74 -5.18 -0.96 -2.08
CA LEU A 74 -6.35 -1.71 -2.55
C LEU A 74 -7.66 -0.91 -2.35
N ALA A 75 -7.79 -0.15 -1.26
CA ALA A 75 -8.93 0.70 -1.00
C ALA A 75 -9.06 1.84 -2.04
N VAL A 76 -7.93 2.47 -2.42
CA VAL A 76 -7.88 3.44 -3.52
C VAL A 76 -8.35 2.80 -4.83
N ALA A 77 -7.88 1.59 -5.13
CA ALA A 77 -8.26 0.88 -6.35
C ALA A 77 -9.78 0.57 -6.39
N ASP A 78 -10.35 0.18 -5.25
CA ASP A 78 -11.79 -0.08 -5.13
C ASP A 78 -12.64 1.17 -5.34
N ALA A 79 -12.24 2.29 -4.72
CA ALA A 79 -12.94 3.56 -4.87
C ALA A 79 -12.95 4.00 -6.34
N LEU A 80 -11.82 3.85 -7.05
CA LEU A 80 -11.74 4.16 -8.47
C LEU A 80 -12.52 3.19 -9.36
N ALA A 81 -12.69 1.94 -8.92
CA ALA A 81 -13.59 0.98 -9.55
C ALA A 81 -15.08 1.21 -9.23
N GLY A 82 -15.41 2.18 -8.38
CA GLY A 82 -16.77 2.50 -7.95
C GLY A 82 -17.31 1.63 -6.81
N ASP A 83 -16.50 0.72 -6.27
CA ASP A 83 -16.87 -0.16 -5.15
C ASP A 83 -16.62 0.53 -3.81
N MET A 84 -17.43 1.56 -3.52
CA MET A 84 -17.25 2.42 -2.33
C MET A 84 -17.41 1.65 -1.02
N ALA A 85 -18.26 0.61 -0.99
CA ALA A 85 -18.43 -0.25 0.17
C ALA A 85 -17.15 -1.02 0.48
N ARG A 86 -16.53 -1.65 -0.53
CA ARG A 86 -15.27 -2.37 -0.35
C ARG A 86 -14.11 -1.44 -0.04
N ALA A 87 -14.07 -0.26 -0.68
CA ALA A 87 -13.09 0.77 -0.38
C ALA A 87 -13.17 1.19 1.10
N ALA A 88 -14.36 1.51 1.61
CA ALA A 88 -14.58 1.89 3.00
C ALA A 88 -14.14 0.79 3.97
N GLN A 89 -14.48 -0.46 3.69
CA GLN A 89 -14.05 -1.60 4.49
C GLN A 89 -12.52 -1.71 4.55
N ARG A 90 -11.84 -1.63 3.40
CA ARG A 90 -10.37 -1.74 3.34
C ARG A 90 -9.66 -0.55 3.97
N TYR A 91 -10.22 0.65 3.86
CA TYR A 91 -9.69 1.82 4.56
C TYR A 91 -9.83 1.71 6.08
N ALA A 92 -10.96 1.19 6.58
CA ALA A 92 -11.15 0.96 8.01
C ALA A 92 -10.14 -0.06 8.54
N GLU A 93 -10.00 -1.21 7.86
CA GLU A 93 -9.00 -2.24 8.21
C GLU A 93 -7.56 -1.69 8.15
N ALA A 94 -7.26 -0.87 7.15
CA ALA A 94 -5.94 -0.23 7.04
C ALA A 94 -5.70 0.73 8.22
N PHE A 95 -6.70 1.51 8.63
CA PHE A 95 -6.54 2.45 9.73
C PHE A 95 -6.37 1.73 11.08
N GLU A 96 -7.12 0.66 11.31
CA GLU A 96 -6.97 -0.20 12.48
C GLU A 96 -5.55 -0.78 12.57
N ASP A 97 -5.07 -1.45 11.52
CA ASP A 97 -3.70 -2.01 11.45
C ASP A 97 -2.61 -0.94 11.64
N LEU A 98 -2.79 0.25 11.07
CA LEU A 98 -1.87 1.37 11.26
C LEU A 98 -1.79 1.81 12.73
N THR A 99 -2.95 1.95 13.41
CA THR A 99 -2.97 2.41 14.81
C THR A 99 -2.37 1.39 15.78
N GLU A 100 -2.47 0.09 15.48
CA GLU A 100 -1.82 -0.97 16.25
C GLU A 100 -0.29 -0.97 16.07
N GLU A 101 0.18 -0.68 14.85
CA GLU A 101 1.60 -0.67 14.52
C GLU A 101 2.29 0.65 14.90
N SER A 102 1.55 1.75 14.97
CA SER A 102 2.10 3.08 15.23
C SER A 102 2.97 3.10 16.49
N ARG A 103 4.16 3.68 16.35
CA ARG A 103 5.13 3.87 17.43
C ARG A 103 5.30 5.34 17.80
N GLY A 104 4.42 6.21 17.27
CA GLY A 104 4.52 7.67 17.40
C GLY A 104 5.71 8.27 16.65
N GLY A 105 5.82 9.60 16.71
CA GLY A 105 6.82 10.36 15.95
C GLY A 105 6.33 10.80 14.57
N GLU A 106 7.05 11.76 13.99
CA GLU A 106 6.62 12.52 12.80
C GLU A 106 6.11 11.68 11.61
N PRO A 107 6.82 10.61 11.14
CA PRO A 107 6.34 9.82 10.01
C PRO A 107 5.06 9.03 10.32
N TRP A 108 4.88 8.58 11.56
CA TRP A 108 3.67 7.86 11.99
C TRP A 108 2.49 8.80 12.13
N THR A 109 2.68 9.98 12.74
CA THR A 109 1.63 10.99 12.87
C THR A 109 1.13 11.48 11.50
N ALA A 110 2.03 11.63 10.53
CA ALA A 110 1.68 11.96 9.16
C ALA A 110 0.82 10.85 8.51
N ALA A 111 1.24 9.58 8.66
CA ALA A 111 0.51 8.42 8.14
C ALA A 111 -0.89 8.29 8.78
N GLU A 112 -0.99 8.41 10.09
CA GLU A 112 -2.26 8.34 10.84
C GLU A 112 -3.23 9.43 10.39
N SER A 113 -2.73 10.67 10.30
CA SER A 113 -3.54 11.81 9.89
C SER A 113 -4.04 11.67 8.44
N ALA A 114 -3.18 11.17 7.54
CA ALA A 114 -3.55 10.96 6.15
C ALA A 114 -4.58 9.82 6.01
N LEU A 115 -4.28 8.64 6.56
CA LEU A 115 -5.14 7.47 6.44
C LEU A 115 -6.48 7.65 7.17
N GLY A 116 -6.48 8.33 8.32
CA GLY A 116 -7.72 8.66 9.04
C GLY A 116 -8.65 9.54 8.23
N ARG A 117 -8.12 10.55 7.50
CA ARG A 117 -8.96 11.37 6.60
C ARG A 117 -9.52 10.58 5.44
N GLU A 118 -8.72 9.71 4.83
CA GLU A 118 -9.16 8.85 3.73
C GLU A 118 -10.25 7.87 4.17
N ALA A 119 -10.05 7.21 5.32
CA ALA A 119 -11.03 6.30 5.90
C ALA A 119 -12.35 7.00 6.24
N MET A 120 -12.30 8.16 6.90
CA MET A 120 -13.52 8.95 7.16
C MET A 120 -14.24 9.33 5.87
N THR A 121 -13.51 9.78 4.85
CA THR A 121 -14.10 10.19 3.57
C THR A 121 -14.77 9.01 2.87
N ALA A 122 -14.12 7.84 2.84
CA ALA A 122 -14.66 6.64 2.21
C ALA A 122 -15.89 6.12 2.96
N LEU A 123 -15.87 6.11 4.30
CA LEU A 123 -17.01 5.69 5.12
C LEU A 123 -18.22 6.60 4.91
N LEU A 124 -18.02 7.92 4.83
CA LEU A 124 -19.08 8.88 4.53
C LEU A 124 -19.64 8.72 3.11
N ALA A 125 -18.82 8.32 2.14
CA ALA A 125 -19.26 8.11 0.76
C ALA A 125 -20.02 6.79 0.53
N ALA A 126 -19.85 5.81 1.44
CA ALA A 126 -20.49 4.50 1.34
C ALA A 126 -21.86 4.41 2.05
N GLY A 127 -22.19 5.39 2.91
CA GLY A 127 -23.47 5.51 3.62
C GLY A 127 -24.42 6.50 2.94
#